data_AF-A0AAU0V5W9-F1
#
_entry.id   AF-A0AAU0V5W9-F1
#
_cell.length_a   1.000
_cell.length_b   1.000
_cell.length_c   1.000
_cell.angle_alpha   90.00
_cell.angle_beta   90.00
_cell.angle_gamma   90.00
#
_symmetry.space_group_name_H-M   'P 1'
#
loop_
_entity.id
_entity.type
_entity.pdbx_description
1 polymer ?
#
loop_
_entity_poly.entity_id
_entity_poly.type
_entity_poly.pdbx_seq_one_letter_code
_entity_poly.pdbx_strand_id
1 'polypeptide(L)'
;MTTPNTSTSNTPITPQPSGTHATAPDPGHGNGNGNGGSGSGSGSRSDSTAADAVLWIELLLHQFPELLVELAPSYRSPSAPRAAPSGRGPAPAGPTRAEREEALRAEQAHGLTPSGSRTSPVRLHISDAVRDITDGVIELDEAVHDRLRMPRPRRERVSGRLLRVAGLLDRAAADDVLLEHIRDEVRRMARRCTRALGGAEPVVRVGGRCPWCDSVSLRAFPARRAVLCVNPACRCTDRACDCRTDPAHRHAWSEGAWVRLAAESGGDLTELTGATADTPRREGGR
;
A
#
# COMPACT_ATOMS: atom_id res chain seq x y z
N MET A 1 -27.72 -39.51 40.09
CA MET A 1 -29.02 -39.67 39.40
C MET A 1 -28.72 -39.99 37.96
N THR A 2 -29.34 -41.07 37.47
CA THR A 2 -28.83 -41.94 36.41
C THR A 2 -29.93 -42.09 35.35
N THR A 3 -29.65 -41.69 34.09
CA THR A 3 -30.28 -42.11 32.80
C THR A 3 -31.81 -41.87 32.61
N PRO A 4 -32.40 -41.98 31.38
CA PRO A 4 -31.86 -42.50 30.11
C PRO A 4 -32.14 -41.71 28.79
N ASN A 5 -31.53 -42.27 27.74
CA ASN A 5 -31.57 -42.02 26.29
C ASN A 5 -32.94 -41.86 25.63
N THR A 6 -32.95 -41.19 24.46
CA THR A 6 -33.66 -41.73 23.28
C THR A 6 -32.98 -41.31 21.97
N SER A 7 -32.55 -42.31 21.20
CA SER A 7 -32.09 -42.21 19.82
C SER A 7 -33.29 -42.20 18.86
N THR A 8 -33.25 -41.41 17.79
CA THR A 8 -34.01 -41.76 16.57
C THR A 8 -33.25 -41.30 15.33
N SER A 9 -32.79 -42.28 14.58
CA SER A 9 -32.35 -42.18 13.18
C SER A 9 -33.53 -41.81 12.29
N ASN A 10 -33.28 -41.09 11.19
CA ASN A 10 -33.93 -41.34 9.90
C ASN A 10 -33.28 -40.53 8.77
N THR A 11 -32.69 -41.26 7.82
CA THR A 11 -32.43 -40.85 6.44
C THR A 11 -33.64 -41.25 5.59
N PRO A 12 -34.06 -40.45 4.60
CA PRO A 12 -34.13 -41.02 3.25
C PRO A 12 -33.75 -40.00 2.14
N ILE A 13 -32.90 -40.40 1.19
CA ILE A 13 -33.21 -40.82 -0.19
C ILE A 13 -33.45 -39.65 -1.17
N THR A 14 -32.45 -39.45 -2.03
CA THR A 14 -32.47 -38.74 -3.31
C THR A 14 -33.36 -39.45 -4.33
N PRO A 15 -34.02 -38.70 -5.24
CA PRO A 15 -34.07 -39.13 -6.63
C PRO A 15 -33.62 -38.04 -7.60
N GLN A 16 -32.70 -38.40 -8.50
CA GLN A 16 -32.49 -37.76 -9.79
C GLN A 16 -33.72 -37.97 -10.69
N PRO A 17 -33.91 -37.09 -11.70
CA PRO A 17 -34.35 -37.56 -13.00
C PRO A 17 -33.36 -37.21 -14.11
N SER A 18 -33.18 -38.20 -15.00
CA SER A 18 -32.40 -38.16 -16.24
C SER A 18 -33.31 -37.95 -17.45
N GLY A 19 -32.77 -37.31 -18.50
CA GLY A 19 -33.16 -37.46 -19.92
C GLY A 19 -34.25 -36.51 -20.43
N THR A 20 -34.28 -36.04 -21.68
CA THR A 20 -33.47 -36.28 -22.91
C THR A 20 -34.00 -35.38 -24.05
N HIS A 21 -33.18 -35.17 -25.10
CA HIS A 21 -33.50 -34.69 -26.48
C HIS A 21 -33.78 -33.17 -26.64
N ALA A 22 -33.41 -32.44 -27.70
CA ALA A 22 -33.08 -32.80 -29.08
C ALA A 22 -32.36 -31.60 -29.79
N THR A 23 -31.30 -31.84 -30.57
CA THR A 23 -31.21 -31.62 -32.04
C THR A 23 -30.61 -30.26 -32.50
N ALA A 24 -29.54 -30.38 -33.28
CA ALA A 24 -28.92 -29.32 -34.09
C ALA A 24 -29.63 -29.15 -35.45
N PRO A 25 -29.41 -28.02 -36.13
CA PRO A 25 -29.08 -28.10 -37.56
C PRO A 25 -27.87 -27.25 -37.97
N ASP A 26 -27.31 -27.70 -39.09
CA ASP A 26 -26.08 -27.30 -39.81
C ASP A 26 -26.31 -26.04 -40.71
N PRO A 27 -25.40 -25.61 -41.63
CA PRO A 27 -24.93 -24.23 -41.73
C PRO A 27 -25.40 -23.53 -43.03
N GLY A 28 -25.22 -22.21 -43.13
CA GLY A 28 -25.57 -21.50 -44.36
C GLY A 28 -25.18 -20.03 -44.39
N HIS A 29 -24.05 -19.79 -45.07
CA HIS A 29 -23.57 -18.57 -45.73
C HIS A 29 -24.28 -17.21 -45.54
N GLY A 30 -23.48 -16.22 -45.14
CA GLY A 30 -23.74 -14.78 -45.32
C GLY A 30 -22.43 -13.99 -45.34
N ASN A 31 -22.02 -13.60 -46.54
CA ASN A 31 -20.83 -12.85 -46.92
C ASN A 31 -20.92 -11.37 -46.46
N GLY A 32 -19.79 -10.71 -46.13
CA GLY A 32 -19.80 -9.25 -45.99
C GLY A 32 -18.67 -8.62 -45.16
N ASN A 33 -17.59 -8.26 -45.85
CA ASN A 33 -16.60 -7.21 -45.56
C ASN A 33 -16.82 -6.28 -44.35
N GLY A 34 -15.77 -6.16 -43.54
CA GLY A 34 -15.57 -5.09 -42.56
C GLY A 34 -14.10 -4.90 -42.22
N ASN A 35 -13.42 -4.12 -43.06
CA ASN A 35 -12.08 -3.61 -42.89
C ASN A 35 -11.94 -2.76 -41.59
N GLY A 36 -10.78 -2.80 -40.93
CA GLY A 36 -10.32 -1.68 -40.11
C GLY A 36 -9.85 -1.98 -38.68
N GLY A 37 -8.53 -2.08 -38.53
CA GLY A 37 -7.77 -1.45 -37.43
C GLY A 37 -8.08 -1.89 -36.00
N SER A 38 -7.33 -2.85 -35.49
CA SER A 38 -7.23 -3.09 -34.04
C SER A 38 -5.78 -3.37 -33.67
N GLY A 39 -4.94 -2.33 -33.75
CA GLY A 39 -3.55 -2.35 -33.30
C GLY A 39 -3.20 -1.25 -32.29
N SER A 40 -4.16 -0.39 -31.91
CA SER A 40 -3.87 0.85 -31.17
C SER A 40 -4.11 0.77 -29.64
N GLY A 41 -4.57 -0.38 -29.12
CA GLY A 41 -4.88 -0.54 -27.70
C GLY A 41 -3.68 -0.85 -26.79
N SER A 42 -2.66 -1.53 -27.32
CA SER A 42 -1.47 -1.92 -26.52
C SER A 42 -0.59 -0.71 -26.21
N GLY A 43 -0.29 0.11 -27.23
CA GLY A 43 0.58 1.28 -27.07
C GLY A 43 0.06 2.28 -26.02
N SER A 44 -1.24 2.57 -26.02
CA SER A 44 -1.84 3.48 -25.04
C SER A 44 -1.74 2.98 -23.59
N ARG A 45 -1.78 1.66 -23.37
CA ARG A 45 -1.69 1.08 -22.02
C ARG A 45 -0.24 1.06 -21.54
N SER A 46 0.70 0.66 -22.39
CA SER A 46 2.12 0.67 -22.08
C SER A 46 2.62 2.09 -21.83
N ASP A 47 2.19 3.08 -22.63
CA ASP A 47 2.50 4.49 -22.42
C ASP A 47 1.98 5.01 -21.06
N SER A 48 0.75 4.66 -20.69
CA SER A 48 0.19 5.03 -19.37
C SER A 48 0.95 4.37 -18.21
N THR A 49 1.38 3.11 -18.39
CA THR A 49 2.11 2.35 -17.37
C THR A 49 3.53 2.90 -17.20
N ALA A 50 4.20 3.28 -18.29
CA ALA A 50 5.50 3.94 -18.26
C ALA A 50 5.41 5.32 -17.58
N ALA A 51 4.40 6.13 -17.93
CA ALA A 51 4.16 7.42 -17.29
C ALA A 51 3.90 7.28 -15.78
N ASP A 52 3.10 6.29 -15.37
CA ASP A 52 2.88 5.97 -13.96
C ASP A 52 4.18 5.54 -13.26
N ALA A 53 4.99 4.69 -13.89
CA ALA A 53 6.27 4.26 -13.35
C ALA A 53 7.23 5.43 -13.12
N VAL A 54 7.34 6.36 -14.09
CA VAL A 54 8.13 7.60 -13.93
C VAL A 54 7.66 8.38 -12.71
N LEU A 55 6.36 8.59 -12.58
CA LEU A 55 5.77 9.39 -11.52
C LEU A 55 6.02 8.78 -10.12
N TRP A 56 5.96 7.45 -10.00
CA TRP A 56 6.32 6.75 -8.77
C TRP A 56 7.82 6.79 -8.47
N ILE A 57 8.68 6.73 -9.49
CA ILE A 57 10.13 6.89 -9.34
C ILE A 57 10.46 8.30 -8.83
N GLU A 58 9.84 9.34 -9.40
CA GLU A 58 10.01 10.73 -8.96
C GLU A 58 9.60 10.92 -7.49
N LEU A 59 8.45 10.38 -7.10
CA LEU A 59 7.99 10.43 -5.71
C LEU A 59 8.98 9.72 -4.78
N LEU A 60 9.47 8.54 -5.16
CA LEU A 60 10.44 7.79 -4.37
C LEU A 60 11.78 8.53 -4.24
N LEU A 61 12.24 9.17 -5.33
CA LEU A 61 13.43 10.03 -5.35
C LEU A 61 13.29 11.21 -4.39
N HIS A 62 12.09 11.76 -4.25
CA HIS A 62 11.80 12.86 -3.33
C HIS A 62 11.73 12.41 -1.86
N GLN A 63 11.02 11.31 -1.58
CA GLN A 63 10.74 10.85 -0.21
C GLN A 63 11.91 10.09 0.44
N PHE A 64 12.72 9.37 -0.33
CA PHE A 64 13.79 8.55 0.24
C PHE A 64 14.84 9.37 1.02
N PRO A 65 15.30 10.55 0.54
CA PRO A 65 16.16 11.44 1.32
C PRO A 65 15.53 11.88 2.66
N GLU A 66 14.21 12.08 2.72
CA GLU A 66 13.51 12.46 3.96
C GLU A 66 13.57 11.35 5.01
N LEU A 67 13.45 10.08 4.61
CA LEU A 67 13.65 8.95 5.51
C LEU A 67 15.05 8.94 6.12
N LEU A 68 16.07 9.30 5.33
CA LEU A 68 17.44 9.39 5.82
C LEU A 68 17.62 10.56 6.81
N VAL A 69 16.91 11.66 6.61
CA VAL A 69 16.89 12.80 7.55
C VAL A 69 16.22 12.40 8.87
N GLU A 70 15.12 11.64 8.83
CA GLU A 70 14.45 11.13 10.03
C GLU A 70 15.31 10.13 10.83
N LEU A 71 16.24 9.44 10.18
CA LEU A 71 17.24 8.59 10.84
C LEU A 71 18.45 9.37 11.37
N ALA A 72 18.71 10.57 10.86
CA ALA A 72 19.79 11.40 11.38
C ALA A 72 19.49 11.73 12.86
N PRO A 73 20.49 11.67 13.76
CA PRO A 73 20.30 11.97 15.18
C PRO A 73 19.69 13.36 15.38
N SER A 74 18.38 13.40 15.48
CA SER A 74 17.63 14.64 15.64
C SER A 74 17.52 14.92 17.13
N TYR A 75 18.19 15.99 17.57
CA TYR A 75 18.11 16.54 18.93
C TYR A 75 16.76 17.20 19.24
N ARG A 76 15.76 17.08 18.34
CA ARG A 76 14.37 17.51 18.56
C ARG A 76 13.45 16.32 18.49
N SER A 77 12.90 15.93 19.64
CA SER A 77 11.72 15.08 19.70
C SER A 77 10.53 15.80 19.07
N PRO A 78 9.83 15.20 18.08
CA PRO A 78 8.59 15.74 17.53
C PRO A 78 7.42 15.73 18.53
N SER A 79 7.53 14.97 19.62
CA SER A 79 6.52 14.89 20.67
C SER A 79 6.58 16.02 21.71
N ALA A 80 7.52 16.96 21.57
CA ALA A 80 7.55 18.13 22.44
C ALA A 80 6.48 19.15 21.98
N PRO A 81 5.56 19.60 22.85
CA PRO A 81 4.61 20.64 22.49
C PRO A 81 5.36 21.89 22.00
N ARG A 82 4.84 22.50 20.93
CA ARG A 82 5.41 23.68 20.28
C ARG A 82 5.40 24.86 21.24
N ALA A 83 6.47 25.04 22.01
CA ALA A 83 6.69 26.25 22.78
C ALA A 83 6.95 27.42 21.83
N ALA A 84 6.23 28.53 22.05
CA ALA A 84 6.43 29.79 21.33
C ALA A 84 7.88 30.30 21.48
N PRO A 85 8.42 31.04 20.49
CA PRO A 85 9.80 31.49 20.53
C PRO A 85 9.93 32.69 21.48
N SER A 86 10.29 32.42 22.72
CA SER A 86 10.74 33.46 23.66
C SER A 86 12.06 33.05 24.28
N GLY A 87 13.10 33.83 23.96
CA GLY A 87 14.36 33.89 24.68
C GLY A 87 15.40 32.85 24.27
N ARG A 88 16.62 33.34 24.06
CA ARG A 88 17.85 32.54 23.99
C ARG A 88 18.02 31.85 25.36
N GLY A 89 17.53 30.61 25.47
CA GLY A 89 17.64 29.82 26.70
C GLY A 89 19.11 29.56 27.09
N PRO A 90 19.42 29.41 28.39
CA PRO A 90 20.77 29.10 28.83
C PRO A 90 21.21 27.74 28.27
N ALA A 91 22.51 27.59 28.02
CA ALA A 91 23.10 26.30 27.63
C ALA A 91 22.67 25.21 28.62
N PRO A 92 22.37 23.99 28.14
CA PRO A 92 21.91 22.92 29.02
C PRO A 92 22.96 22.66 30.11
N ALA A 93 22.50 22.59 31.36
CA ALA A 93 23.36 22.22 32.48
C ALA A 93 23.95 20.83 32.20
N GLY A 94 25.28 20.74 32.25
CA GLY A 94 25.98 19.46 32.12
C GLY A 94 25.54 18.47 33.20
N PRO A 95 25.90 17.18 33.06
CA PRO A 95 25.50 16.14 34.00
C PRO A 95 25.85 16.55 35.43
N THR A 96 24.93 16.30 36.35
CA THR A 96 25.08 16.58 37.77
C THR A 96 26.18 15.70 38.37
N ARG A 97 26.68 16.10 39.56
CA ARG A 97 27.72 15.33 40.26
C ARG A 97 27.27 13.89 40.56
N ALA A 98 26.00 13.73 40.95
CA ALA A 98 25.41 12.42 41.22
C ALA A 98 25.41 11.52 39.97
N GLU A 99 25.02 12.06 38.82
CA GLU A 99 25.03 11.32 37.54
C GLU A 99 26.44 10.93 37.11
N ARG A 100 27.46 11.77 37.38
CA ARG A 100 28.87 11.42 37.12
C ARG A 100 29.38 10.31 38.02
N GLU A 101 29.03 10.33 39.30
CA GLU A 101 29.45 9.31 40.28
C GLU A 101 28.77 7.96 40.03
N GLU A 102 27.53 7.97 39.52
CA GLU A 102 26.83 6.76 39.09
C GLU A 102 27.42 6.19 37.79
N ALA A 103 27.75 7.04 36.82
CA ALA A 103 28.42 6.64 35.58
C ALA A 103 29.80 5.99 35.83
N LEU A 104 30.58 6.55 36.74
CA LEU A 104 31.87 6.00 37.18
C LEU A 104 31.70 4.63 37.84
N ARG A 105 30.68 4.44 38.67
CA ARG A 105 30.38 3.13 39.28
C ARG A 105 29.99 2.08 38.23
N ALA A 106 29.20 2.47 37.23
CA ALA A 106 28.81 1.58 36.13
C ALA A 106 30.00 1.18 35.26
N GLU A 107 30.91 2.11 34.96
CA GLU A 107 32.14 1.84 34.21
C GLU A 107 33.09 0.93 35.00
N GLN A 108 33.25 1.16 36.30
CA GLN A 108 34.09 0.33 37.17
C GLN A 108 33.53 -1.09 37.37
N ALA A 109 32.20 -1.23 37.43
CA ALA A 109 31.55 -2.53 37.65
C ALA A 109 31.44 -3.37 36.38
N HIS A 110 31.31 -2.75 35.21
CA HIS A 110 30.93 -3.44 33.98
C HIS A 110 31.83 -3.17 32.78
N GLY A 111 32.85 -2.29 32.91
CA GLY A 111 33.75 -1.92 31.82
C GLY A 111 33.08 -1.17 30.67
N LEU A 112 31.85 -0.67 30.89
CA LEU A 112 31.06 0.03 29.90
C LEU A 112 31.05 1.53 30.23
N THR A 113 31.72 2.35 29.42
CA THR A 113 31.58 3.80 29.50
C THR A 113 30.14 4.17 29.10
N PRO A 114 29.34 4.78 29.98
CA PRO A 114 27.96 5.10 29.64
C PRO A 114 27.94 6.08 28.47
N SER A 115 27.23 5.70 27.40
CA SER A 115 26.91 6.64 26.33
C SER A 115 26.12 7.78 26.96
N GLY A 116 26.73 8.96 27.06
CA GLY A 116 26.07 10.14 27.61
C GLY A 116 24.68 10.31 26.98
N SER A 117 23.73 10.75 27.79
CA SER A 117 22.28 10.95 27.56
C SER A 117 21.93 11.70 26.25
N ARG A 118 22.28 11.13 25.10
CA ARG A 118 22.21 11.75 23.76
C ARG A 118 21.97 10.75 22.63
N THR A 119 21.31 9.63 22.90
CA THR A 119 20.71 8.84 21.82
C THR A 119 19.21 9.01 21.90
N SER A 120 18.66 9.90 21.06
CA SER A 120 17.23 9.79 20.73
C SER A 120 16.97 8.35 20.27
N PRO A 121 15.91 7.67 20.73
CA PRO A 121 15.64 6.30 20.32
C PRO A 121 15.65 6.21 18.79
N VAL A 122 16.50 5.34 18.23
CA VAL A 122 16.50 5.08 16.78
C VAL A 122 15.09 4.66 16.40
N ARG A 123 14.48 5.35 15.44
CA ARG A 123 13.16 5.01 14.92
C ARG A 123 13.27 3.73 14.11
N LEU A 124 13.24 2.57 14.77
CA LEU A 124 13.48 1.24 14.16
C LEU A 124 12.62 0.99 12.92
N HIS A 125 11.34 1.39 12.95
CA HIS A 125 10.45 1.28 11.79
C HIS A 125 10.92 2.07 10.56
N ILE A 126 11.61 3.20 10.75
CA ILE A 126 12.20 3.97 9.65
C ILE A 126 13.46 3.27 9.17
N SER A 127 14.27 2.73 10.08
CA SER A 127 15.49 1.98 9.73
C SER A 127 15.15 0.75 8.89
N ASP A 128 14.08 0.03 9.25
CA ASP A 128 13.61 -1.13 8.50
C ASP A 128 13.04 -0.71 7.14
N ALA A 129 12.29 0.39 7.07
CA ALA A 129 11.83 0.92 5.79
C ALA A 129 13.00 1.27 4.87
N VAL A 130 14.04 1.91 5.37
CA VAL A 130 15.24 2.26 4.59
C VAL A 130 15.97 1.01 4.08
N ARG A 131 16.10 -0.03 4.90
CA ARG A 131 16.68 -1.31 4.48
C ARG A 131 15.85 -1.94 3.35
N ASP A 132 14.55 -2.14 3.58
CA ASP A 132 13.62 -2.72 2.60
C ASP A 132 13.65 -1.99 1.25
N ILE A 133 13.68 -0.65 1.27
CA ILE A 133 13.70 0.17 0.05
C ILE A 133 15.05 0.07 -0.66
N THR A 134 16.15 0.07 0.11
CA THR A 134 17.49 -0.05 -0.47
C THR A 134 17.66 -1.39 -1.17
N ASP A 135 17.27 -2.48 -0.51
CA ASP A 135 17.34 -3.83 -1.07
C ASP A 135 16.40 -3.96 -2.28
N GLY A 136 15.15 -3.48 -2.16
CA GLY A 136 14.18 -3.50 -3.26
C GLY A 136 14.62 -2.73 -4.51
N VAL A 137 15.30 -1.59 -4.37
CA VAL A 137 15.84 -0.85 -5.53
C VAL A 137 17.03 -1.58 -6.15
N ILE A 138 17.88 -2.22 -5.34
CA ILE A 138 19.01 -3.03 -5.86
C ILE A 138 18.47 -4.21 -6.66
N GLU A 139 17.51 -4.95 -6.09
CA GLU A 139 16.87 -6.09 -6.73
C GLU A 139 16.15 -5.68 -8.02
N LEU A 140 15.40 -4.58 -8.01
CA LEU A 140 14.71 -4.07 -9.19
C LEU A 140 15.69 -3.69 -10.30
N ASP A 141 16.75 -2.93 -9.99
CA ASP A 141 17.76 -2.54 -10.98
C ASP A 141 18.43 -3.77 -11.61
N GLU A 142 18.76 -4.79 -10.81
CA GLU A 142 19.32 -6.04 -11.30
C GLU A 142 18.33 -6.85 -12.15
N ALA A 143 17.07 -6.96 -11.74
CA ALA A 143 16.03 -7.66 -12.48
C ALA A 143 15.74 -7.00 -13.83
N VAL A 144 15.73 -5.67 -13.90
CA VAL A 144 15.55 -4.93 -15.15
C VAL A 144 16.72 -5.18 -16.11
N HIS A 145 17.96 -5.13 -15.62
CA HIS A 145 19.13 -5.41 -16.47
C HIS A 145 19.14 -6.85 -16.98
N ASP A 146 18.81 -7.82 -16.12
CA ASP A 146 18.72 -9.23 -16.51
C ASP A 146 17.63 -9.43 -17.58
N ARG A 147 16.43 -8.88 -17.37
CA ARG A 147 15.31 -9.02 -18.30
C ARG A 147 15.56 -8.35 -19.66
N LEU A 148 16.31 -7.25 -19.67
CA LEU A 148 16.76 -6.55 -20.89
C LEU A 148 18.07 -7.12 -21.47
N ARG A 149 18.61 -8.21 -20.89
CA ARG A 149 19.87 -8.86 -21.31
C ARG A 149 21.08 -7.92 -21.34
N MET A 150 21.11 -6.98 -20.41
CA MET A 150 22.21 -6.03 -20.23
C MET A 150 23.22 -6.56 -19.19
N PRO A 151 24.48 -6.10 -19.22
CA PRO A 151 25.43 -6.43 -18.16
C PRO A 151 24.91 -6.00 -16.79
N ARG A 152 25.29 -6.73 -15.73
CA ARG A 152 24.91 -6.42 -14.35
C ARG A 152 25.24 -4.96 -14.01
N PRO A 153 24.29 -4.19 -13.43
CA PRO A 153 24.52 -2.78 -13.14
C PRO A 153 25.64 -2.60 -12.12
N ARG A 154 26.39 -1.51 -12.26
CA ARG A 154 27.41 -1.12 -11.28
C ARG A 154 26.76 -0.72 -9.96
N ARG A 155 27.52 -0.85 -8.86
CA ARG A 155 27.09 -0.39 -7.54
C ARG A 155 26.85 1.12 -7.56
N GLU A 156 25.69 1.54 -7.10
CA GLU A 156 25.31 2.93 -6.97
C GLU A 156 24.32 3.12 -5.80
N ARG A 157 24.15 4.37 -5.35
CA ARG A 157 23.14 4.75 -4.35
C ARG A 157 21.74 4.58 -4.93
N VAL A 158 20.75 4.46 -4.04
CA VAL A 158 19.32 4.30 -4.37
C VAL A 158 18.87 5.29 -5.46
N SER A 159 19.15 6.58 -5.31
CA SER A 159 18.75 7.60 -6.29
C SER A 159 19.34 7.37 -7.69
N GLY A 160 20.63 7.01 -7.78
CA GLY A 160 21.27 6.78 -9.08
C GLY A 160 20.78 5.50 -9.76
N ARG A 161 20.44 4.46 -8.99
CA ARG A 161 19.78 3.25 -9.51
C ARG A 161 18.37 3.55 -10.02
N LEU A 162 17.58 4.32 -9.27
CA LEU A 162 16.24 4.75 -9.69
C LEU A 162 16.26 5.56 -10.99
N LEU A 163 17.19 6.52 -11.10
CA LEU A 163 17.38 7.27 -12.35
C LEU A 163 17.81 6.38 -13.51
N ARG A 164 18.63 5.35 -13.24
CA ARG A 164 19.00 4.35 -14.25
C ARG A 164 17.79 3.54 -14.72
N VAL A 165 16.98 3.05 -13.79
CA VAL A 165 15.73 2.32 -14.11
C VAL A 165 14.78 3.21 -14.91
N ALA A 166 14.62 4.48 -14.54
CA ALA A 166 13.83 5.44 -15.30
C ALA A 166 14.33 5.60 -16.74
N GLY A 167 15.65 5.70 -16.93
CA GLY A 167 16.28 5.77 -18.26
C GLY A 167 16.17 4.47 -19.10
N LEU A 168 15.65 3.38 -18.52
CA LEU A 168 15.41 2.10 -19.22
C LEU A 168 13.94 1.89 -19.58
N LEU A 169 13.02 2.76 -19.16
CA LEU A 169 11.58 2.59 -19.39
C LEU A 169 11.22 2.53 -20.87
N ASP A 170 11.86 3.34 -21.73
CA ASP A 170 11.62 3.30 -23.18
C ASP A 170 12.00 1.95 -23.81
N ARG A 171 13.02 1.27 -23.27
CA ARG A 171 13.41 -0.08 -23.71
C ARG A 171 12.47 -1.14 -23.13
N ALA A 172 12.02 -0.94 -21.90
CA ALA A 172 11.05 -1.81 -21.24
C ALA A 172 9.64 -1.69 -21.85
N ALA A 173 9.33 -0.61 -22.57
CA ALA A 173 8.03 -0.41 -23.24
C ALA A 173 7.71 -1.49 -24.29
N ALA A 174 8.71 -2.23 -24.78
CA ALA A 174 8.52 -3.39 -25.64
C ALA A 174 8.11 -4.67 -24.87
N ASP A 175 8.06 -4.61 -23.54
CA ASP A 175 7.81 -5.74 -22.65
C ASP A 175 6.83 -5.34 -21.53
N ASP A 176 5.54 -5.51 -21.80
CA ASP A 176 4.46 -5.08 -20.90
C ASP A 176 4.57 -5.69 -19.49
N VAL A 177 5.04 -6.93 -19.40
CA VAL A 177 5.20 -7.64 -18.12
C VAL A 177 6.33 -6.99 -17.30
N LEU A 178 7.45 -6.67 -17.94
CA LEU A 178 8.54 -5.95 -17.27
C LEU A 178 8.08 -4.55 -16.84
N LEU A 179 7.36 -3.83 -17.70
CA LEU A 179 6.91 -2.48 -17.41
C LEU A 179 5.92 -2.45 -16.23
N GLU A 180 4.99 -3.41 -16.18
CA GLU A 180 4.08 -3.59 -15.05
C GLU A 180 4.84 -3.94 -13.77
N HIS A 181 5.82 -4.84 -13.84
CA HIS A 181 6.66 -5.19 -12.69
C HIS A 181 7.42 -3.96 -12.15
N ILE A 182 8.05 -3.16 -13.04
CA ILE A 182 8.76 -1.94 -12.64
C ILE A 182 7.79 -1.00 -11.91
N ARG A 183 6.65 -0.68 -12.52
CA ARG A 183 5.60 0.17 -11.94
C ARG A 183 5.23 -0.30 -10.53
N ASP A 184 4.95 -1.59 -10.37
CA ASP A 184 4.48 -2.14 -9.10
C ASP A 184 5.54 -2.10 -8.00
N GLU A 185 6.80 -2.38 -8.34
CA GLU A 185 7.88 -2.32 -7.37
C GLU A 185 8.17 -0.89 -6.91
N VAL A 186 8.25 0.08 -7.84
CA VAL A 186 8.49 1.48 -7.46
C VAL A 186 7.33 2.06 -6.65
N ARG A 187 6.09 1.70 -6.99
CA ARG A 187 4.88 2.06 -6.25
C ARG A 187 4.89 1.45 -4.85
N ARG A 188 5.23 0.17 -4.72
CA ARG A 188 5.35 -0.54 -3.42
C ARG A 188 6.33 0.17 -2.50
N MET A 189 7.50 0.56 -3.02
CA MET A 189 8.54 1.25 -2.26
C MET A 189 8.15 2.68 -1.88
N ALA A 190 7.60 3.47 -2.81
CA ALA A 190 7.12 4.83 -2.51
C ALA A 190 6.02 4.85 -1.42
N ARG A 191 5.09 3.89 -1.45
CA ARG A 191 4.09 3.76 -0.38
C ARG A 191 4.71 3.43 0.97
N ARG A 192 5.76 2.59 0.99
CA ARG A 192 6.50 2.28 2.21
C ARG A 192 7.18 3.53 2.77
N CYS A 193 7.78 4.37 1.92
CA CYS A 193 8.28 5.69 2.33
C CYS A 193 7.18 6.55 2.96
N THR A 194 6.06 6.71 2.25
CA THR A 194 4.93 7.53 2.72
C THR A 194 4.43 7.09 4.09
N ARG A 195 4.28 5.77 4.32
CA ARG A 195 3.86 5.23 5.63
C ARG A 195 4.91 5.47 6.73
N ALA A 196 6.18 5.24 6.43
CA ALA A 196 7.26 5.43 7.39
C ALA A 196 7.46 6.91 7.78
N LEU A 197 7.20 7.84 6.85
CA LEU A 197 7.17 9.29 7.10
C LEU A 197 5.89 9.77 7.80
N GLY A 198 4.93 8.89 8.08
CA GLY A 198 3.67 9.24 8.75
C GLY A 198 2.65 9.93 7.84
N GLY A 199 2.80 9.83 6.52
CA GLY A 199 1.84 10.33 5.56
C GLY A 199 0.47 9.63 5.71
N ALA A 200 -0.59 10.41 5.89
CA ALA A 200 -1.95 9.88 5.88
C ALA A 200 -2.30 9.38 4.47
N GLU A 201 -2.87 8.18 4.38
CA GLU A 201 -3.34 7.63 3.11
C GLU A 201 -4.35 8.57 2.45
N PRO A 202 -4.24 8.86 1.14
CA PRO A 202 -5.24 9.66 0.44
C PRO A 202 -6.59 8.95 0.48
N VAL A 203 -7.60 9.63 1.00
CA VAL A 203 -8.95 9.09 1.15
C VAL A 203 -9.85 9.72 0.08
N VAL A 204 -10.32 8.92 -0.87
CA VAL A 204 -11.13 9.39 -2.00
C VAL A 204 -12.61 9.18 -1.68
N ARG A 205 -13.45 10.19 -1.92
CA ARG A 205 -14.90 10.03 -1.82
C ARG A 205 -15.41 9.27 -3.04
N VAL A 206 -16.24 8.27 -2.79
CA VAL A 206 -16.97 7.53 -3.83
C VAL A 206 -18.47 7.76 -3.69
N GLY A 207 -19.19 7.64 -4.79
CA GLY A 207 -20.64 7.67 -4.85
C GLY A 207 -21.30 6.49 -4.12
N GLY A 208 -22.63 6.56 -4.02
CA GLY A 208 -23.45 5.55 -3.36
C GLY A 208 -23.61 5.74 -1.85
N ARG A 209 -24.51 4.92 -1.27
CA ARG A 209 -24.82 4.86 0.15
C ARG A 209 -24.31 3.57 0.77
N CYS A 210 -23.85 3.63 2.01
CA CYS A 210 -23.44 2.43 2.72
C CYS A 210 -24.62 1.44 2.86
N PRO A 211 -24.50 0.18 2.42
CA PRO A 211 -25.59 -0.80 2.53
C PRO A 211 -26.08 -1.11 3.95
N TRP A 212 -25.31 -0.75 4.99
CA TRP A 212 -25.67 -1.02 6.39
C TRP A 212 -26.23 0.16 7.16
N CYS A 213 -25.81 1.38 6.86
CA CYS A 213 -26.24 2.58 7.61
C CYS A 213 -26.82 3.67 6.72
N ASP A 214 -26.98 3.37 5.43
CA ASP A 214 -27.57 4.24 4.39
C ASP A 214 -26.90 5.63 4.26
N SER A 215 -25.72 5.80 4.85
CA SER A 215 -24.97 7.06 4.90
C SER A 215 -24.08 7.24 3.66
N VAL A 216 -23.92 8.49 3.19
CA VAL A 216 -23.00 8.87 2.08
C VAL A 216 -21.55 9.03 2.59
N SER A 217 -21.08 8.00 3.29
CA SER A 217 -19.80 7.98 4.00
C SER A 217 -18.84 6.94 3.44
N LEU A 218 -19.09 6.42 2.24
CA LEU A 218 -18.17 5.53 1.56
C LEU A 218 -16.92 6.30 1.13
N ARG A 219 -15.76 5.70 1.39
CA ARG A 219 -14.45 6.23 1.02
C ARG A 219 -13.57 5.11 0.48
N ALA A 220 -12.92 5.38 -0.64
CA ALA A 220 -11.88 4.52 -1.19
C ALA A 220 -10.53 4.84 -0.53
N PHE A 221 -9.81 3.78 -0.20
CA PHE A 221 -8.48 3.75 0.39
C PHE A 221 -7.55 3.03 -0.62
N PRO A 222 -6.89 3.78 -1.52
CA PRO A 222 -6.12 3.21 -2.63
C PRO A 222 -4.97 2.31 -2.19
N ALA A 223 -4.32 2.62 -1.06
CA ALA A 223 -3.22 1.80 -0.54
C ALA A 223 -3.71 0.48 0.02
N ARG A 224 -4.95 0.44 0.52
CA ARG A 224 -5.60 -0.77 1.04
C ARG A 224 -6.36 -1.56 -0.02
N ARG A 225 -6.54 -1.01 -1.24
CA ARG A 225 -7.47 -1.53 -2.26
C ARG A 225 -8.81 -1.89 -1.63
N ALA A 226 -9.34 -0.94 -0.85
CA ALA A 226 -10.55 -1.16 -0.08
C ALA A 226 -11.45 0.08 -0.11
N VAL A 227 -12.75 -0.17 -0.06
CA VAL A 227 -13.76 0.85 0.22
C VAL A 227 -14.25 0.63 1.64
N LEU A 228 -14.39 1.69 2.43
CA LEU A 228 -14.86 1.63 3.82
C LEU A 228 -15.97 2.67 4.04
N CYS A 229 -16.89 2.37 4.95
CA CYS A 229 -17.80 3.37 5.50
C CYS A 229 -17.11 4.09 6.67
N VAL A 230 -16.90 5.41 6.58
CA VAL A 230 -16.24 6.19 7.64
C VAL A 230 -17.17 6.65 8.76
N ASN A 231 -18.47 6.32 8.70
CA ASN A 231 -19.40 6.63 9.78
C ASN A 231 -19.03 5.78 11.03
N PRO A 232 -18.66 6.39 12.16
CA PRO A 232 -18.21 5.66 13.36
C PRO A 232 -19.30 4.81 14.00
N ALA A 233 -20.58 5.08 13.73
CA ALA A 233 -21.71 4.30 14.21
C ALA A 233 -22.04 3.09 13.30
N CYS A 234 -21.45 3.01 12.09
CA CYS A 234 -21.77 1.96 11.14
C CYS A 234 -21.23 0.60 11.59
N ARG A 235 -22.08 -0.43 11.54
CA ARG A 235 -21.77 -1.82 11.87
C ARG A 235 -22.42 -2.73 10.84
N CYS A 236 -21.71 -3.73 10.32
CA CYS A 236 -22.29 -4.68 9.38
C CYS A 236 -23.15 -5.73 10.09
N THR A 237 -23.94 -6.45 9.32
CA THR A 237 -24.75 -7.57 9.80
C THR A 237 -23.97 -8.88 9.95
N ASP A 238 -22.77 -8.98 9.36
CA ASP A 238 -21.91 -10.16 9.47
C ASP A 238 -21.43 -10.36 10.91
N ARG A 239 -21.76 -11.52 11.48
CA ARG A 239 -21.44 -11.87 12.87
C ARG A 239 -19.95 -12.12 13.09
N ALA A 240 -19.21 -12.49 12.05
CA ALA A 240 -17.78 -12.77 12.11
C ALA A 240 -16.90 -11.54 11.87
N CYS A 241 -17.49 -10.39 11.51
CA CYS A 241 -16.73 -9.18 11.25
C CYS A 241 -16.44 -8.39 12.52
N ASP A 242 -15.17 -8.08 12.75
CA ASP A 242 -14.66 -7.34 13.92
C ASP A 242 -15.25 -5.94 14.04
N CYS A 243 -15.79 -5.36 12.97
CA CYS A 243 -16.42 -4.03 13.05
C CYS A 243 -17.55 -4.01 14.09
N ARG A 244 -18.21 -5.15 14.37
CA ARG A 244 -19.30 -5.25 15.37
C ARG A 244 -18.83 -5.03 16.80
N THR A 245 -17.61 -5.44 17.12
CA THR A 245 -17.10 -5.53 18.50
C THR A 245 -15.97 -4.55 18.76
N ASP A 246 -15.19 -4.18 17.75
CA ASP A 246 -14.07 -3.25 17.88
C ASP A 246 -14.42 -1.86 17.32
N PRO A 247 -14.52 -0.81 18.16
CA PRO A 247 -14.75 0.57 17.73
C PRO A 247 -13.64 1.17 16.85
N ALA A 248 -12.45 0.59 16.80
CA ALA A 248 -11.36 0.99 15.91
C ALA A 248 -11.44 0.30 14.54
N HIS A 249 -12.08 -0.88 14.45
CA HIS A 249 -12.25 -1.62 13.21
C HIS A 249 -13.44 -1.10 12.40
N ARG A 250 -13.28 -1.01 11.08
CA ARG A 250 -14.36 -0.66 10.15
C ARG A 250 -14.45 -1.77 9.11
N HIS A 251 -15.68 -2.13 8.74
CA HIS A 251 -15.88 -3.07 7.66
C HIS A 251 -15.23 -2.53 6.38
N ALA A 252 -14.42 -3.36 5.75
CA ALA A 252 -13.76 -3.07 4.49
C ALA A 252 -14.30 -3.98 3.39
N TRP A 253 -14.70 -3.38 2.28
CA TRP A 253 -14.97 -4.10 1.04
C TRP A 253 -13.68 -4.17 0.23
N SER A 254 -13.10 -5.37 0.16
CA SER A 254 -12.00 -5.67 -0.75
C SER A 254 -12.47 -5.68 -2.20
N GLU A 255 -11.53 -5.67 -3.13
CA GLU A 255 -11.77 -5.62 -4.57
C GLU A 255 -12.79 -6.64 -5.09
N GLY A 256 -12.71 -7.89 -4.61
CA GLY A 256 -13.67 -8.94 -4.98
C GLY A 256 -15.12 -8.66 -4.55
N ALA A 257 -15.33 -7.73 -3.61
CA ALA A 257 -16.65 -7.35 -3.11
C ALA A 257 -17.21 -6.07 -3.76
N TRP A 258 -16.46 -5.38 -4.63
CA TRP A 258 -16.89 -4.09 -5.19
C TRP A 258 -18.07 -4.18 -6.15
N VAL A 259 -18.17 -5.25 -6.92
CA VAL A 259 -19.32 -5.49 -7.81
C VAL A 259 -20.61 -5.51 -6.99
N ARG A 260 -20.58 -6.26 -5.87
CA ARG A 260 -21.69 -6.34 -4.93
C ARG A 260 -21.95 -5.01 -4.25
N LEU A 261 -20.89 -4.33 -3.80
CA LEU A 261 -21.01 -3.02 -3.16
C LEU A 261 -21.67 -2.00 -4.11
N ALA A 262 -21.24 -1.90 -5.36
CA ALA A 262 -21.81 -0.99 -6.35
C ALA A 262 -23.32 -1.24 -6.52
N ALA A 263 -23.72 -2.51 -6.66
CA ALA A 263 -25.12 -2.90 -6.78
C ALA A 263 -25.96 -2.55 -5.54
N GLU A 264 -25.44 -2.80 -4.32
CA GLU A 264 -26.16 -2.55 -3.07
C GLU A 264 -26.17 -1.07 -2.65
N SER A 265 -25.15 -0.30 -3.04
CA SER A 265 -24.98 1.10 -2.66
C SER A 265 -25.59 2.10 -3.65
N GLY A 266 -26.00 1.64 -4.84
CA GLY A 266 -26.32 2.52 -5.96
C GLY A 266 -25.11 3.32 -6.47
N GLY A 267 -23.90 2.81 -6.24
CA GLY A 267 -22.64 3.38 -6.73
C GLY A 267 -22.23 2.77 -8.08
N ASP A 268 -21.20 3.34 -8.69
CA ASP A 268 -20.64 2.85 -9.96
C ASP A 268 -19.36 2.04 -9.72
N LEU A 269 -19.30 0.82 -10.25
CA LEU A 269 -18.11 -0.04 -10.17
C LEU A 269 -16.88 0.63 -10.83
N THR A 270 -17.09 1.37 -11.92
CA THR A 270 -16.00 2.08 -12.61
C THR A 270 -15.44 3.17 -11.73
N GLU A 271 -16.29 3.93 -11.05
CA GLU A 271 -15.89 4.90 -10.02
C GLU A 271 -15.14 4.23 -8.87
N LEU A 272 -15.63 3.12 -8.31
CA LEU A 272 -14.94 2.42 -7.22
C LEU A 272 -13.55 1.95 -7.64
N THR A 273 -13.44 1.40 -8.85
CA THR A 273 -12.18 0.93 -9.43
C THR A 273 -11.23 2.10 -9.72
N GLY A 274 -11.74 3.21 -10.27
CA GLY A 274 -10.96 4.41 -10.54
C GLY A 274 -10.53 5.17 -9.29
N ALA A 275 -11.37 5.25 -8.26
CA ALA A 275 -11.08 5.91 -6.99
C ALA A 275 -10.09 5.11 -6.12
N THR A 276 -9.94 3.82 -6.39
CA THR A 276 -8.92 2.95 -5.78
C THR A 276 -7.72 2.74 -6.70
N ALA A 277 -7.84 3.11 -7.98
CA ALA A 277 -6.71 3.30 -8.87
C ALA A 277 -5.87 4.47 -8.33
N ASP A 278 -4.57 4.22 -8.24
CA ASP A 278 -3.68 5.03 -7.45
C ASP A 278 -2.85 5.88 -8.39
N THR A 279 -3.38 7.05 -8.73
CA THR A 279 -2.59 8.10 -9.37
C THR A 279 -1.78 8.81 -8.29
N PRO A 280 -0.43 8.85 -8.38
CA PRO A 280 0.36 9.77 -7.59
C PRO A 280 -0.22 11.16 -7.78
N ARG A 281 -0.52 11.82 -6.67
CA ARG A 281 -1.07 13.16 -6.70
C ARG A 281 -0.03 14.07 -7.35
N ARG A 282 -0.25 14.49 -8.60
CA ARG A 282 0.40 15.70 -9.12
C ARG A 282 0.00 16.84 -8.20
N GLU A 283 0.93 17.32 -7.39
CA GLU A 283 0.79 18.66 -6.83
C GLU A 283 0.85 19.65 -7.99
N GLY A 284 -0.30 20.24 -8.31
CA GLY A 284 -0.44 21.26 -9.34
C GLY A 284 -1.37 22.38 -8.89
N GLY A 285 -0.79 23.57 -8.70
CA GLY A 285 -1.45 24.89 -8.65
C GLY A 285 -2.06 25.25 -7.29
N ARG A 286 -1.65 26.31 -6.59
CA ARG A 286 -1.21 27.66 -7.02
C ARG A 286 -0.21 28.26 -6.05
#